data_AF-B4UH65-F1
#
_entry.id   AF-B4UH65-F1
#
_cell.length_a   1.000
_cell.length_b   1.000
_cell.length_c   1.000
_cell.angle_alpha   90.00
_cell.angle_beta   90.00
_cell.angle_gamma   90.00
#
_symmetry.space_group_name_H-M   'P 1'
#
loop_
_entity.id
_entity.type
_entity.pdbx_description
1 polymer ?
#
loop_
_entity_poly.entity_id
_entity_poly.type
_entity_poly.pdbx_seq_one_letter_code
_entity_poly.pdbx_strand_id
1 'polypeptide(L)'
;MEPKRHFRKRWLWASLNVAGMVLFLKVGSALWVPPGEEGMPGGPGDAFSFFLAAVPILVAFLLLDVAALAWILVRTPRADRWRAMALWFAVAFDHHRSVREIDARYAVLGDRPPRLGLRERSADVPR
;
A
#
# COMPACT_ATOMS: atom_id res chain seq x y z
N MET A 1 -4.70 -20.08 -35.20
CA MET A 1 -4.49 -20.06 -33.73
C MET A 1 -3.25 -19.22 -33.43
N GLU A 2 -3.39 -17.99 -32.93
CA GLU A 2 -2.24 -17.19 -32.43
C GLU A 2 -2.30 -17.06 -30.88
N PRO A 3 -1.92 -18.11 -30.14
CA PRO A 3 -1.89 -18.05 -28.66
C PRO A 3 -0.89 -17.01 -28.12
N LYS A 4 0.16 -16.68 -28.90
CA LYS A 4 1.25 -15.78 -28.49
C LYS A 4 0.78 -14.34 -28.20
N ARG A 5 -0.22 -13.84 -28.93
CA ARG A 5 -0.63 -12.43 -28.83
C ARG A 5 -1.42 -12.11 -27.56
N HIS A 6 -2.24 -13.05 -27.10
CA HIS A 6 -2.99 -12.91 -25.84
C HIS A 6 -2.08 -13.07 -24.62
N PHE A 7 -1.10 -13.98 -24.69
CA PHE A 7 -0.11 -14.18 -23.63
C PHE A 7 0.74 -12.92 -23.41
N ARG A 8 1.28 -12.32 -24.48
CA ARG A 8 2.09 -11.08 -24.40
C ARG A 8 1.31 -9.91 -23.79
N LYS A 9 0.03 -9.76 -24.11
CA LYS A 9 -0.82 -8.72 -23.51
C LYS A 9 -1.01 -8.93 -22.00
N ARG A 10 -1.29 -10.16 -21.57
CA ARG A 10 -1.44 -10.49 -20.14
C ARG A 10 -0.16 -10.20 -19.36
N TRP A 11 0.99 -10.60 -19.91
CA TRP A 11 2.28 -10.30 -19.29
C TRP A 11 2.59 -8.81 -19.25
N LEU A 12 2.27 -8.06 -20.31
CA LEU A 12 2.44 -6.60 -20.29
C LEU A 12 1.60 -5.95 -19.19
N TRP A 13 0.34 -6.37 -19.02
CA TRP A 13 -0.53 -5.88 -17.93
C TRP A 13 -0.01 -6.26 -16.54
N ALA A 14 0.49 -7.49 -16.38
CA ALA A 14 1.09 -7.94 -15.13
C ALA A 14 2.36 -7.14 -14.80
N SER A 15 3.25 -6.94 -15.78
CA SER A 15 4.46 -6.13 -15.62
C SER A 15 4.13 -4.67 -15.27
N LEU A 16 3.09 -4.09 -15.88
CA LEU A 16 2.67 -2.72 -15.58
C LEU A 16 2.16 -2.58 -14.15
N ASN A 17 1.38 -3.55 -13.67
CA ASN A 17 0.92 -3.60 -12.27
C ASN A 17 2.09 -3.74 -11.29
N VAL A 18 3.01 -4.66 -11.56
CA VAL A 18 4.21 -4.87 -10.73
C VAL A 18 5.07 -3.61 -10.72
N ALA A 19 5.28 -2.96 -11.86
CA ALA A 19 6.00 -1.70 -11.94
C ALA A 19 5.32 -0.59 -11.13
N GLY A 20 3.99 -0.52 -11.16
CA GLY A 20 3.20 0.38 -10.32
C GLY A 20 3.38 0.14 -8.83
N MET A 21 3.28 -1.12 -8.39
CA MET A 21 3.56 -1.49 -7.00
C MET A 21 4.97 -1.09 -6.58
N VAL A 22 5.99 -1.39 -7.40
CA VAL A 22 7.38 -1.02 -7.10
C VAL A 22 7.55 0.50 -7.01
N LEU A 23 6.95 1.25 -7.94
CA LEU A 23 7.01 2.71 -7.93
C LEU A 23 6.35 3.28 -6.67
N PHE A 24 5.16 2.79 -6.32
CA PHE A 24 4.43 3.21 -5.13
C PHE A 24 5.21 2.90 -3.85
N LEU A 25 5.75 1.68 -3.71
CA LEU A 25 6.57 1.29 -2.56
C LEU A 25 7.85 2.13 -2.47
N LYS A 26 8.49 2.44 -3.61
CA LYS A 26 9.68 3.28 -3.64
C LYS A 26 9.39 4.70 -3.16
N VAL A 27 8.28 5.29 -3.63
CA VAL A 27 7.84 6.62 -3.19
C VAL A 27 7.46 6.61 -1.71
N GLY A 28 6.66 5.64 -1.26
CA GLY A 28 6.30 5.48 0.15
C GLY A 28 7.51 5.30 1.06
N SER A 29 8.49 4.49 0.64
CA SER A 29 9.74 4.28 1.39
C SER A 29 10.61 5.53 1.44
N ALA A 30 10.69 6.32 0.36
CA ALA A 30 11.47 7.56 0.33
C ALA A 30 10.84 8.65 1.20
N LEU A 31 9.52 8.59 1.40
CA LEU A 31 8.76 9.53 2.21
C LEU A 31 8.50 9.00 3.63
N TRP A 32 9.10 7.89 4.02
CA TRP A 32 8.96 7.36 5.37
C TRP A 32 9.79 8.17 6.37
N VAL A 33 9.20 8.58 7.49
CA VAL A 33 9.91 9.32 8.55
C VAL A 33 10.55 8.34 9.53
N PRO A 34 11.83 8.53 9.87
CA PRO A 34 12.38 7.96 11.10
C PRO A 34 11.62 8.54 12.31
N PRO A 35 11.30 7.72 13.32
CA PRO A 35 10.64 8.21 14.53
C PRO A 35 11.51 9.30 15.19
N GLY A 36 10.91 10.49 15.41
CA GLY A 36 11.59 11.66 15.98
C GLY A 36 11.86 12.83 15.01
N GLU A 37 11.67 12.63 13.70
CA GLU A 37 11.75 13.70 12.67
C GLU A 37 10.38 14.11 12.12
N GLU A 38 9.31 13.73 12.83
CA GLU A 38 7.92 13.94 12.43
C GLU A 38 7.58 15.45 12.42
N GLY A 39 7.04 15.94 11.31
CA GLY A 39 6.47 17.29 11.22
C GLY A 39 7.42 18.40 10.75
N MET A 40 8.62 18.09 10.26
CA MET A 40 9.45 19.10 9.58
C MET A 40 8.84 19.47 8.21
N PRO A 41 8.52 20.76 7.95
CA PRO A 41 7.96 21.18 6.67
C PRO A 41 8.95 20.91 5.54
N GLY A 42 8.54 20.11 4.56
CA GLY A 42 9.37 19.70 3.42
C GLY A 42 10.34 18.54 3.69
N GLY A 43 10.31 17.93 4.87
CA GLY A 43 11.12 16.77 5.23
C GLY A 43 10.48 15.41 4.89
N PRO A 44 11.20 14.29 5.07
CA PRO A 44 10.64 12.94 5.00
C PRO A 44 9.36 12.84 5.87
N GLY A 45 8.31 12.27 5.27
CA GLY A 45 6.94 12.10 5.77
C GLY A 45 6.22 13.31 6.31
N ASP A 46 6.56 14.47 5.76
CA ASP A 46 5.57 15.52 5.57
C ASP A 46 4.35 14.97 4.81
N ALA A 47 3.17 15.09 5.45
CA ALA A 47 1.90 14.64 4.90
C ALA A 47 1.55 15.34 3.58
N PHE A 48 1.98 16.61 3.40
CA PHE A 48 1.71 17.37 2.19
C PHE A 48 2.52 16.83 1.02
N SER A 49 3.82 16.59 1.22
CA SER A 49 4.71 15.97 0.24
C SER A 49 4.26 14.55 -0.12
N PHE A 50 3.81 13.75 0.87
CA PHE A 50 3.22 12.44 0.62
C PHE A 50 1.93 12.52 -0.19
N PHE A 51 1.03 13.43 0.17
CA PHE A 51 -0.22 13.60 -0.54
C PHE A 51 0.03 14.00 -2.01
N LEU A 52 0.91 14.97 -2.26
CA LEU A 52 1.18 15.43 -3.62
C LEU A 52 1.97 14.45 -4.48
N ALA A 53 2.81 13.60 -3.90
CA ALA A 53 3.60 12.63 -4.65
C ALA A 53 2.89 11.28 -4.80
N ALA A 54 2.40 10.71 -3.70
CA ALA A 54 1.85 9.37 -3.69
C ALA A 54 0.41 9.32 -4.24
N VAL A 55 -0.44 10.31 -3.90
CA VAL A 55 -1.85 10.29 -4.30
C VAL A 55 -2.04 10.34 -5.81
N PRO A 56 -1.33 11.18 -6.60
CA PRO A 56 -1.48 11.16 -8.05
C PRO A 56 -1.08 9.82 -8.67
N ILE A 57 -0.06 9.16 -8.13
CA ILE A 57 0.37 7.82 -8.58
C ILE A 57 -0.75 6.81 -8.28
N LEU A 58 -1.25 6.79 -7.05
CA LEU A 58 -2.38 5.95 -6.64
C LEU A 58 -3.62 6.17 -7.51
N VAL A 59 -3.99 7.43 -7.77
CA VAL A 59 -5.14 7.79 -8.60
C VAL A 59 -4.92 7.31 -10.05
N ALA A 60 -3.73 7.49 -10.61
CA ALA A 60 -3.43 7.02 -11.95
C ALA A 60 -3.57 5.49 -12.08
N PHE A 61 -3.04 4.73 -11.12
CA PHE A 61 -3.19 3.27 -11.11
C PHE A 61 -4.63 2.82 -10.84
N LEU A 62 -5.34 3.48 -9.93
CA LEU A 62 -6.76 3.22 -9.69
C LEU A 62 -7.59 3.42 -10.96
N LEU A 63 -7.37 4.52 -11.69
CA LEU A 63 -8.07 4.78 -12.95
C LEU A 63 -7.74 3.73 -14.01
N LEU A 64 -6.48 3.28 -14.07
CA LEU A 64 -6.04 2.22 -14.98
C LEU A 64 -6.71 0.88 -14.65
N ASP A 65 -6.83 0.55 -13.36
CA ASP A 65 -7.51 -0.65 -12.87
C ASP A 65 -9.02 -0.61 -13.13
N VAL A 66 -9.67 0.54 -12.89
CA VAL A 66 -11.09 0.74 -13.20
C VAL A 66 -11.34 0.63 -14.71
N ALA A 67 -10.47 1.21 -15.55
CA ALA A 67 -10.56 1.08 -16.99
C ALA A 67 -10.39 -0.38 -17.44
N ALA A 68 -9.44 -1.11 -16.85
CA ALA A 68 -9.25 -2.53 -17.10
C ALA A 68 -10.47 -3.36 -16.68
N LEU A 69 -11.05 -3.07 -15.52
CA LEU A 69 -12.26 -3.72 -15.03
C LEU A 69 -13.45 -3.45 -15.97
N ALA A 70 -13.69 -2.19 -16.35
CA ALA A 70 -14.74 -1.82 -17.27
C ALA A 70 -14.59 -2.56 -18.61
N TRP A 71 -13.37 -2.63 -19.13
CA TRP A 71 -13.04 -3.35 -20.35
C TRP A 71 -13.30 -4.86 -20.24
N ILE A 72 -12.96 -5.47 -19.10
CA ILE A 72 -13.29 -6.88 -18.81
C ILE A 72 -14.81 -7.05 -18.79
N LEU A 73 -15.54 -6.23 -18.03
CA LEU A 73 -16.99 -6.35 -17.88
C LEU A 73 -17.77 -6.19 -19.19
N VAL A 74 -17.31 -5.30 -20.09
CA VAL A 74 -17.90 -5.14 -21.43
C VAL A 74 -17.75 -6.41 -22.27
N ARG A 75 -16.67 -7.17 -22.07
CA ARG A 75 -16.38 -8.42 -22.81
C ARG A 75 -16.84 -9.69 -22.12
N THR A 76 -17.12 -9.62 -20.83
CA THR A 76 -17.60 -10.76 -20.04
C THR A 76 -19.11 -10.93 -20.25
N PRO A 77 -19.58 -12.17 -20.54
CA PRO A 77 -21.00 -12.48 -20.61
C PRO A 77 -21.72 -12.05 -19.33
N ARG A 78 -22.98 -11.59 -19.46
CA ARG A 78 -23.75 -11.06 -18.31
C ARG A 78 -23.82 -12.05 -17.13
N ALA A 79 -23.87 -13.35 -17.44
CA ALA A 79 -23.89 -14.44 -16.45
C ALA A 79 -22.62 -14.53 -15.59
N ASP A 80 -21.47 -14.07 -16.09
CA ASP A 80 -20.17 -14.16 -15.40
C ASP A 80 -19.71 -12.82 -14.78
N ARG A 81 -20.41 -11.71 -15.07
CA ARG A 81 -20.06 -10.38 -14.54
C ARG A 81 -20.09 -10.33 -13.01
N TRP A 82 -21.04 -11.01 -12.39
CA TRP A 82 -21.15 -11.05 -10.93
C TRP A 82 -19.92 -11.68 -10.28
N ARG A 83 -19.30 -12.70 -10.92
CA ARG A 83 -18.06 -13.32 -10.42
C ARG A 83 -16.90 -12.35 -10.48
N ALA A 84 -16.76 -11.62 -11.60
CA ALA A 84 -15.75 -10.59 -11.75
C ALA A 84 -15.91 -9.46 -10.72
N MET A 85 -17.15 -9.02 -10.49
CA MET A 85 -17.46 -8.02 -9.46
C MET A 85 -17.21 -8.55 -8.05
N ALA A 86 -17.62 -9.78 -7.74
CA ALA A 86 -17.41 -10.39 -6.43
C ALA A 86 -15.92 -10.53 -6.08
N LEU A 87 -15.09 -10.93 -7.05
CA LEU A 87 -13.63 -10.95 -6.90
C LEU A 87 -13.08 -9.56 -6.58
N TRP A 88 -13.53 -8.53 -7.31
CA TRP A 88 -13.12 -7.15 -7.07
C TRP A 88 -13.53 -6.64 -5.69
N PHE A 89 -14.78 -6.88 -5.29
CA PHE A 89 -15.27 -6.51 -3.96
C PHE A 89 -14.55 -7.27 -2.84
N ALA A 90 -14.19 -8.54 -3.05
CA ALA A 90 -13.43 -9.31 -2.09
C ALA A 90 -12.03 -8.71 -1.86
N VAL A 91 -11.33 -8.32 -2.93
CA VAL A 91 -10.03 -7.62 -2.84
C VAL A 91 -10.16 -6.28 -2.13
N ALA A 92 -11.17 -5.48 -2.48
CA ALA A 92 -11.41 -4.19 -1.84
C ALA A 92 -11.76 -4.33 -0.34
N PHE A 93 -12.56 -5.34 0.00
CA PHE A 93 -12.93 -5.65 1.38
C PHE A 93 -11.74 -6.11 2.21
N ASP A 94 -10.91 -7.01 1.66
CA ASP A 94 -9.68 -7.49 2.30
C ASP A 94 -8.70 -6.34 2.56
N HIS A 95 -8.50 -5.47 1.57
CA HIS A 95 -7.69 -4.27 1.73
C HIS A 95 -8.22 -3.38 2.88
N HIS A 96 -9.53 -3.11 2.90
CA HIS A 96 -10.13 -2.27 3.96
C HIS A 96 -9.96 -2.88 5.35
N ARG A 97 -10.11 -4.21 5.45
CA ARG A 97 -9.88 -4.94 6.70
C ARG A 97 -8.41 -4.87 7.14
N SER A 98 -7.48 -5.09 6.22
CA SER A 98 -6.04 -5.05 6.48
C SER A 98 -5.60 -3.69 7.01
N VAL A 99 -6.08 -2.59 6.41
CA VAL A 99 -5.80 -1.22 6.88
C VAL A 99 -6.28 -1.04 8.31
N ARG A 100 -7.51 -1.47 8.64
CA ARG A 100 -8.04 -1.38 10.01
C ARG A 100 -7.23 -2.19 11.01
N GLU A 101 -6.77 -3.37 10.62
CA GLU A 101 -5.97 -4.23 11.48
C GLU A 101 -4.58 -3.64 11.75
N ILE A 102 -3.96 -3.05 10.72
CA ILE A 102 -2.68 -2.35 10.85
C ILE A 102 -2.81 -1.15 11.79
N ASP A 103 -3.82 -0.31 11.57
CA ASP A 103 -4.09 0.88 12.37
C ASP A 103 -4.32 0.53 13.85
N ALA A 104 -5.14 -0.50 14.12
CA ALA A 104 -5.38 -0.99 15.47
C ALA A 104 -4.10 -1.49 16.17
N ARG A 105 -3.18 -2.13 15.44
CA ARG A 105 -1.91 -2.59 15.99
C ARG A 105 -0.97 -1.44 16.33
N TYR A 106 -0.91 -0.41 15.49
CA TYR A 106 -0.09 0.78 15.75
C TYR A 106 -0.64 1.63 16.88
N ALA A 107 -1.96 1.78 17.00
CA ALA A 107 -2.59 2.45 18.14
C ALA A 107 -2.21 1.80 19.47
N VAL A 108 -2.26 0.47 19.56
CA VAL A 108 -1.88 -0.28 20.77
C VAL A 108 -0.39 -0.16 21.11
N LEU A 109 0.47 0.02 20.10
CA LEU A 109 1.91 0.23 20.30
C LEU A 109 2.23 1.65 20.77
N GLY A 110 1.49 2.66 20.30
CA GLY A 110 1.64 4.05 20.72
C GLY A 110 1.27 4.31 22.19
N ASP A 111 0.31 3.55 22.72
CA ASP A 111 -0.13 3.66 24.13
C ASP A 111 0.84 3.01 25.13
N ARG A 112 1.84 2.25 24.69
CA ARG A 112 2.84 1.68 25.59
C ARG A 112 3.94 2.73 25.85
N PRO A 113 4.20 3.13 27.11
CA PRO A 113 5.31 4.02 27.40
C PRO A 113 6.61 3.36 26.90
N PRO A 114 7.54 4.14 26.32
CA PRO A 114 8.83 3.61 25.90
C PRO A 114 9.44 2.92 27.11
N ARG A 115 9.77 1.63 26.98
CA ARG A 115 10.63 0.94 27.94
C ARG A 115 12.03 1.53 27.80
N LEU A 116 12.21 2.74 28.33
CA LEU A 116 13.50 3.28 28.71
C LEU A 116 14.18 2.21 29.52
N GLY A 117 15.35 1.78 29.06
CA GLY A 117 16.14 0.73 29.68
C GLY A 117 16.47 1.04 31.13
N LEU A 118 15.57 0.66 32.04
CA LEU A 118 15.86 0.49 33.46
C LEU A 118 16.61 -0.83 33.65
N ARG A 119 17.78 -0.96 33.00
CA ARG A 119 18.67 -2.11 33.18
C ARG A 119 20.16 -1.73 33.22
N GLU A 120 20.49 -0.51 33.59
CA GLU A 120 21.88 -0.11 33.92
C GLU A 120 21.91 0.90 35.06
N ARG A 121 21.71 0.45 36.32
CA ARG A 121 22.21 1.16 37.51
C ARG A 121 22.15 0.33 38.80
N SER A 122 22.38 -0.98 38.68
CA SER A 122 22.58 -1.86 39.82
C SER A 122 23.81 -2.72 39.56
N ALA A 123 24.97 -2.08 39.54
CA ALA A 123 26.25 -2.74 39.70
C ALA A 123 27.08 -1.86 40.64
N ASP A 124 26.96 -2.19 41.92
CA ASP A 124 28.03 -2.28 42.91
C ASP A 124 29.28 -1.41 42.68
N VAL A 125 29.45 -0.41 43.55
CA VAL A 125 30.78 0.03 43.97
C VAL A 125 30.84 -0.10 45.50
N PRO A 126 31.54 -1.11 46.03
CA PRO A 126 31.82 -1.19 47.47
C PRO A 126 32.81 -0.08 47.87
N ARG A 127 32.63 0.40 49.11
CA ARG A 127 33.38 1.49 49.75
C ARG A 127 34.87 1.19 49.90
#